data_AF-A0A973RUQ7-F1
#
_entry.id   AF-A0A973RUQ7-F1
#
_cell.length_a   1.000
_cell.length_b   1.000
_cell.length_c   1.000
_cell.angle_alpha   90.00
_cell.angle_beta   90.00
_cell.angle_gamma   90.00
#
_symmetry.space_group_name_H-M   'P 1'
#
loop_
_entity.id
_entity.type
_entity.pdbx_description
1 polymer ?
#
loop_
_entity_poly.entity_id
_entity_poly.type
_entity_poly.pdbx_seq_one_letter_code
_entity_poly.pdbx_strand_id
1 'polypeptide(L)'
;MRTDENAGTTTIDALALLELPALEGLTTEQVRGAACIWRGEPLTTDTAVDLGERRHKRLDGRYSTFPRACHRCTHEAAYAVLIKHTMACEQCVDNAAECPTGRALLRLMRENRR
;
A
#
# COMPACT_ATOMS: atom_id res chain seq x y z
N MET A 1 -15.92 -32.58 -23.05
CA MET A 1 -14.77 -31.67 -23.12
C MET A 1 -15.03 -30.55 -22.12
N ARG A 2 -14.65 -30.75 -20.85
CA ARG A 2 -14.73 -29.70 -19.81
C ARG A 2 -13.40 -28.97 -19.85
N THR A 3 -13.41 -27.72 -20.26
CA THR A 3 -12.29 -26.81 -20.04
C THR A 3 -12.43 -26.27 -18.64
N ASP A 4 -11.61 -26.80 -17.72
CA ASP A 4 -11.40 -26.19 -16.42
C ASP A 4 -10.60 -24.89 -16.65
N GLU A 5 -11.31 -23.76 -16.80
CA GLU A 5 -10.71 -22.43 -16.74
C GLU A 5 -10.21 -22.21 -15.32
N ASN A 6 -8.91 -22.49 -15.14
CA ASN A 6 -8.18 -22.22 -13.92
C ASN A 6 -8.12 -20.69 -13.72
N ALA A 7 -9.12 -20.13 -13.03
CA ALA A 7 -9.14 -18.75 -12.58
C ALA A 7 -8.02 -18.56 -11.53
N GLY A 8 -6.81 -18.33 -12.02
CA GLY A 8 -5.66 -17.98 -11.19
C GLY A 8 -6.02 -16.76 -10.34
N THR A 9 -6.14 -16.95 -9.04
CA THR A 9 -6.37 -15.86 -8.09
C THR A 9 -5.09 -15.02 -8.01
N THR A 10 -4.97 -14.01 -8.86
CA THR A 10 -3.90 -13.01 -8.77
C THR A 10 -4.03 -12.32 -7.42
N THR A 11 -3.07 -12.58 -6.53
CA THR A 11 -3.02 -11.90 -5.24
C THR A 11 -2.48 -10.48 -5.46
N ILE A 12 -3.31 -9.47 -5.18
CA ILE A 12 -2.90 -8.07 -5.30
C ILE A 12 -2.19 -7.64 -4.02
N ASP A 13 -0.94 -7.18 -4.15
CA ASP A 13 -0.23 -6.50 -3.07
C ASP A 13 -0.72 -5.05 -2.94
N ALA A 14 -1.74 -4.84 -2.09
CA ALA A 14 -2.32 -3.52 -1.86
C ALA A 14 -1.35 -2.55 -1.17
N LEU A 15 -0.37 -3.04 -0.40
CA LEU A 15 0.60 -2.17 0.25
C LEU A 15 1.52 -1.52 -0.79
N ALA A 16 1.94 -2.28 -1.81
CA ALA A 16 2.75 -1.76 -2.91
C ALA A 16 2.04 -0.67 -3.74
N LEU A 17 0.71 -0.59 -3.69
CA LEU A 17 -0.07 0.44 -4.39
C LEU A 17 -0.12 1.77 -3.63
N LEU A 18 0.29 1.81 -2.36
CA LEU A 18 0.26 3.03 -1.57
C LEU A 18 1.30 4.04 -2.06
N GLU A 19 0.84 5.26 -2.32
CA GLU A 19 1.69 6.39 -2.67
C GLU A 19 2.47 6.86 -1.43
N LEU A 20 3.80 6.78 -1.49
CA LEU A 20 4.68 7.17 -0.40
C LEU A 20 5.29 8.56 -0.65
N PRO A 21 5.61 9.33 0.41
CA PRO A 21 6.35 10.58 0.26
C PRO A 21 7.70 10.37 -0.40
N ALA A 22 8.17 11.40 -1.11
CA ALA A 22 9.54 11.44 -1.66
C ALA A 22 10.57 11.38 -0.53
N LEU A 23 11.68 10.66 -0.74
CA LEU A 23 12.68 10.42 0.30
C LEU A 23 13.44 11.70 0.69
N GLU A 24 13.56 12.66 -0.23
CA GLU A 24 14.31 13.90 -0.07
C GLU A 24 13.73 14.84 0.99
N GLY A 25 12.51 14.59 1.47
CA GLY A 25 11.86 15.35 2.54
C GLY A 25 11.72 14.60 3.87
N LEU A 26 12.27 13.39 3.99
CA LEU A 26 12.07 12.54 5.16
C LEU A 26 13.24 12.61 6.14
N THR A 27 12.91 12.52 7.43
CA THR A 27 13.91 12.34 8.48
C THR A 27 14.57 10.96 8.39
N THR A 28 15.74 10.81 9.01
CA THR A 28 16.46 9.52 9.06
C THR A 28 15.59 8.44 9.73
N GLU A 29 14.83 8.84 10.75
CA GLU A 29 13.88 8.01 11.49
C GLU A 29 12.76 7.48 10.60
N GLN A 30 12.22 8.33 9.72
CA GLN A 30 11.21 7.92 8.74
C GLN A 30 11.81 6.97 7.69
N VAL A 31 12.98 7.30 7.14
CA VAL A 31 13.64 6.47 6.11
C VAL A 31 13.98 5.08 6.63
N ARG A 32 14.43 4.96 7.89
CA ARG A 32 14.75 3.67 8.53
C ARG A 32 13.53 2.93 9.12
N GLY A 33 12.32 3.51 9.02
CA GLY A 33 11.09 2.91 9.55
C GLY A 33 10.93 2.97 11.07
N ALA A 34 11.66 3.84 11.77
CA ALA A 34 11.49 4.09 13.21
C ALA A 34 10.39 5.13 13.50
N ALA A 35 9.98 5.88 12.48
CA ALA A 35 8.89 6.85 12.55
C ALA A 35 7.93 6.66 11.36
N CYS A 36 6.68 7.05 11.55
CA CYS A 36 5.64 6.95 10.53
C CYS A 36 6.07 7.70 9.28
N ILE A 37 6.11 7.01 8.14
CA ILE A 37 6.59 7.58 6.88
C ILE A 37 5.87 8.88 6.50
N TRP A 38 4.58 9.02 6.83
CA TRP A 38 3.77 10.19 6.48
C TRP A 38 3.82 11.34 7.49
N ARG A 39 3.84 11.07 8.80
CA ARG A 39 3.70 12.10 9.85
C ARG A 39 4.88 12.21 10.81
N GLY A 40 5.86 11.31 10.73
CA GLY A 40 7.06 11.35 11.58
C GLY A 40 6.86 10.94 13.04
N GLU A 41 5.64 10.52 13.43
CA GLU A 41 5.37 10.01 14.77
C GLU A 41 6.20 8.75 15.06
N PRO A 42 6.84 8.62 16.24
CA PRO A 42 7.60 7.44 16.61
C PRO A 42 6.77 6.15 16.53
N LEU A 43 7.38 5.10 15.99
CA LEU A 43 6.75 3.80 15.83
C LEU A 43 7.27 2.81 16.88
N THR A 44 6.37 1.96 17.36
CA THR A 44 6.75 0.78 18.16
C THR A 44 6.67 -0.47 17.29
N THR A 45 7.29 -1.55 17.73
CA THR A 45 7.18 -2.85 17.06
C THR A 45 5.72 -3.30 16.91
N ASP A 46 4.88 -2.97 17.89
CA ASP A 46 3.52 -3.50 18.02
C ASP A 46 2.50 -2.71 17.19
N THR A 47 2.76 -1.43 16.91
CA THR A 47 1.81 -0.51 16.26
C THR A 47 2.16 -0.16 14.82
N ALA A 48 3.30 -0.63 14.34
CA ALA A 48 3.81 -0.26 13.03
C ALA A 48 3.49 -1.28 11.96
N VAL A 49 2.79 -0.79 10.93
CA VAL A 49 2.52 -1.48 9.69
C VAL A 49 3.78 -1.45 8.82
N ASP A 50 4.25 -2.63 8.43
CA ASP A 50 5.27 -2.76 7.38
C ASP A 50 4.59 -2.54 6.03
N LEU A 51 5.08 -1.57 5.24
CA LEU A 51 4.51 -1.25 3.93
C LEU A 51 5.17 -2.06 2.80
N GLY A 52 6.10 -2.96 3.14
CA GLY A 52 6.84 -3.80 2.20
C GLY A 52 8.03 -3.09 1.54
N GLU A 53 8.83 -3.86 0.81
CA GLU A 53 10.01 -3.34 0.12
C GLU A 53 9.64 -2.28 -0.93
N ARG A 54 10.43 -1.20 -1.02
CA ARG A 54 10.39 -0.22 -2.11
C ARG A 54 11.74 -0.15 -2.77
N ARG A 55 11.79 -0.50 -4.05
CA ARG A 55 13.02 -0.53 -4.84
C ARG A 55 13.20 0.79 -5.57
N HIS A 56 14.38 1.37 -5.41
CA HIS A 56 14.77 2.65 -5.99
C HIS A 56 15.94 2.46 -6.94
N LYS A 57 16.00 3.31 -7.96
CA LYS A 57 17.12 3.42 -8.88
C LYS A 57 17.78 4.78 -8.73
N ARG A 58 19.11 4.81 -8.69
CA ARG A 58 19.94 6.01 -8.80
C ARG A 58 20.92 5.82 -9.95
N LEU A 59 21.60 6.92 -10.33
CA LEU A 59 22.61 6.90 -11.39
C LEU A 59 23.73 5.89 -11.11
N ASP A 60 24.05 5.67 -9.84
CA ASP A 60 25.16 4.85 -9.34
C ASP A 60 24.73 3.46 -8.82
N GLY A 61 23.43 3.12 -8.85
CA GLY A 61 22.99 1.80 -8.40
C GLY A 61 21.52 1.65 -8.08
N ARG A 62 21.21 0.60 -7.31
CA ARG A 62 19.87 0.30 -6.80
C ARG A 62 19.94 0.14 -5.29
N TYR A 63 18.90 0.59 -4.61
CA TYR A 63 18.74 0.39 -3.18
C TYR A 63 17.28 0.18 -2.85
N SER A 64 17.01 -0.44 -1.71
CA SER A 64 15.66 -0.69 -1.23
C SER A 64 15.42 0.02 0.09
N THR A 65 14.20 0.49 0.29
CA THR A 65 13.71 0.96 1.60
C THR A 65 12.60 0.05 2.09
N PHE A 66 12.43 -0.02 3.41
CA PHE A 66 11.38 -0.79 4.09
C PHE A 66 10.54 0.16 4.96
N PRO A 67 9.73 1.03 4.32
CA PRO A 67 8.97 2.05 5.02
C PRO A 67 7.94 1.43 5.96
N ARG A 68 7.78 2.05 7.13
CA ARG A 68 6.77 1.67 8.13
C ARG A 68 5.85 2.85 8.44
N ALA A 69 4.64 2.55 8.89
CA ALA A 69 3.66 3.56 9.25
C ALA A 69 2.76 3.15 10.41
N CYS A 70 2.10 4.13 11.03
CA CYS A 70 1.03 3.86 11.98
C CYS A 70 -0.26 3.45 11.25
N HIS A 71 -1.12 2.69 11.92
CA HIS A 71 -2.41 2.24 11.36
C HIS A 71 -3.25 3.39 10.79
N ARG A 72 -3.38 4.50 11.52
CA ARG A 72 -4.13 5.69 11.07
C ARG A 72 -3.67 6.19 9.70
N CYS A 73 -2.37 6.38 9.50
CA CYS A 73 -1.87 6.88 8.22
C CYS A 73 -1.97 5.82 7.12
N THR A 74 -1.80 4.53 7.44
CA THR A 74 -2.05 3.45 6.48
C THR A 74 -3.51 3.42 6.03
N HIS A 75 -4.46 3.63 6.95
CA HIS A 75 -5.88 3.74 6.63
C HIS A 75 -6.16 4.91 5.69
N GLU A 76 -5.65 6.11 6.01
CA GLU A 76 -5.82 7.31 5.19
C GLU A 76 -5.23 7.12 3.77
N ALA A 77 -4.03 6.55 3.67
CA ALA A 77 -3.38 6.27 2.40
C ALA A 77 -4.14 5.22 1.57
N ALA A 78 -4.57 4.12 2.19
CA ALA A 78 -5.36 3.09 1.51
C ALA A 78 -6.71 3.64 1.02
N TYR A 79 -7.37 4.47 1.82
CA TYR A 79 -8.61 5.14 1.43
C TYR A 79 -8.40 6.07 0.22
N ALA A 80 -7.35 6.89 0.23
CA ALA A 80 -7.04 7.78 -0.89
C ALA A 80 -6.81 7.02 -2.20
N VAL A 81 -6.02 5.94 -2.16
CA VAL A 81 -5.77 5.09 -3.34
C VAL A 81 -7.05 4.36 -3.78
N LEU A 82 -7.86 3.87 -2.84
CA LEU A 82 -9.14 3.23 -3.14
C LEU A 82 -10.06 4.19 -3.90
N ILE A 83 -10.26 5.41 -3.41
CA ILE A 83 -11.11 6.42 -4.05
C ILE A 83 -10.61 6.73 -5.47
N LYS A 84 -9.31 6.98 -5.63
CA LYS A 84 -8.69 7.23 -6.94
C LYS A 84 -8.92 6.07 -7.91
N HIS A 85 -8.77 4.84 -7.42
CA HIS A 85 -8.96 3.63 -8.22
C HIS A 85 -10.43 3.45 -8.64
N THR A 86 -11.37 3.54 -7.70
CA THR A 86 -12.79 3.30 -7.98
C THR A 86 -13.38 4.29 -8.98
N MET A 87 -12.86 5.51 -9.03
CA MET A 87 -13.31 6.52 -9.99
C MET A 87 -12.77 6.31 -11.42
N ALA A 88 -11.71 5.53 -11.58
CA ALA A 88 -11.03 5.35 -12.87
C ALA A 88 -11.08 3.90 -13.41
N CYS A 89 -11.59 2.94 -12.63
CA CYS A 89 -11.62 1.53 -12.99
C CYS A 89 -13.01 1.12 -13.49
N GLU A 90 -13.09 0.72 -14.77
CA GLU A 90 -14.32 0.21 -15.41
C GLU A 90 -14.95 -0.95 -14.60
N GLN A 91 -14.14 -1.94 -14.20
CA GLN A 91 -14.64 -3.06 -13.40
C GLN A 91 -15.22 -2.62 -12.05
N CYS A 92 -14.71 -1.55 -11.42
CA CYS A 92 -15.31 -1.02 -10.20
C CYS A 92 -16.67 -0.36 -10.46
N VAL A 93 -16.84 0.28 -11.61
CA VAL A 93 -18.12 0.88 -12.04
C VAL A 93 -19.14 -0.21 -12.36
N ASP A 94 -18.72 -1.26 -13.05
CA ASP A 94 -19.62 -2.34 -13.50
C ASP A 94 -19.95 -3.33 -12.37
N ASN A 95 -18.93 -3.83 -11.67
CA ASN A 95 -19.08 -4.77 -10.56
C ASN A 95 -17.87 -4.72 -9.60
N ALA A 96 -17.91 -3.81 -8.64
CA ALA A 96 -16.85 -3.65 -7.63
C ALA A 96 -16.52 -4.92 -6.84
N ALA A 97 -17.44 -5.89 -6.72
CA ALA A 97 -17.18 -7.14 -6.01
C ALA A 97 -16.22 -8.08 -6.77
N GLU A 98 -16.05 -7.88 -8.07
CA GLU A 98 -15.15 -8.68 -8.90
C GLU A 98 -13.76 -8.06 -9.03
N CYS A 99 -13.65 -6.73 -8.86
CA CYS A 99 -12.36 -6.04 -8.94
C CYS A 99 -11.40 -6.50 -7.81
N PRO A 100 -10.31 -7.23 -8.13
CA PRO A 100 -9.39 -7.72 -7.12
C PRO A 100 -8.61 -6.58 -6.44
N THR A 101 -8.27 -5.52 -7.19
CA THR A 101 -7.55 -4.34 -6.68
C THR A 101 -8.41 -3.55 -5.71
N GLY A 102 -9.64 -3.21 -6.08
CA GLY A 102 -10.58 -2.51 -5.21
C GLY A 102 -10.86 -3.27 -3.92
N ARG A 103 -11.05 -4.60 -3.99
CA ARG A 103 -11.23 -5.45 -2.81
C ARG A 103 -10.00 -5.49 -1.90
N ALA A 104 -8.79 -5.59 -2.48
CA ALA A 104 -7.55 -5.60 -1.71
C ALA A 104 -7.33 -4.27 -0.98
N LEU A 105 -7.57 -3.14 -1.64
CA LEU A 105 -7.48 -1.79 -1.04
C LEU A 105 -8.54 -1.58 0.06
N LEU A 106 -9.78 -2.02 -0.17
CA LEU A 106 -10.85 -1.94 0.82
C LEU A 106 -10.54 -2.77 2.08
N ARG A 107 -9.98 -3.97 1.88
CA ARG A 107 -9.52 -4.84 2.98
C ARG A 107 -8.41 -4.14 3.78
N LEU A 108 -7.37 -3.65 3.10
CA LEU A 108 -6.26 -2.95 3.73
C LEU A 108 -6.74 -1.74 4.56
N MET A 109 -7.64 -0.92 4.00
CA MET A 109 -8.24 0.22 4.70
C MET A 109 -8.98 -0.21 5.97
N ARG A 110 -9.77 -1.29 5.92
CA ARG A 110 -10.55 -1.80 7.06
C ARG A 110 -9.67 -2.37 8.17
N GLU A 111 -8.64 -3.13 7.81
CA GLU A 111 -7.69 -3.71 8.77
C GLU A 111 -6.93 -2.65 9.57
N ASN A 112 -6.81 -1.43 9.03
CA ASN A 112 -6.04 -0.33 9.62
C ASN A 112 -6.88 0.77 10.29
N ARG A 113 -8.19 0.56 10.55
CA ARG A 113 -9.10 1.57 11.14
C ARG A 113 -8.86 1.87 12.65
N ARG A 114 -7.66 1.66 13.16
CA ARG A 114 -7.32 1.76 14.58
C ARG A 114 -6.80 3.15 14.94
#